data_AF-A0AB39XFC6-F1
#
_entry.id   AF-A0AB39XFC6-F1
#
_cell.length_a   1.000
_cell.length_b   1.000
_cell.length_c   1.000
_cell.angle_alpha   90.00
_cell.angle_beta   90.00
_cell.angle_gamma   90.00
#
_symmetry.space_group_name_H-M   'P 1'
#
loop_
_entity.id
_entity.type
_entity.pdbx_description
1 polymer ?
#
loop_
_entity_poly.entity_id
_entity_poly.type
_entity_poly.pdbx_seq_one_letter_code
_entity_poly.pdbx_strand_id
1 'polypeptide(L)'
;MFDRNRMIEMHLQMLAELGWEPPSGDVIDQIAEGGVLTIQQAATICETTGQTIYRWNEDATSKGQPLGKKGVTWLIGRARLLDYIEKHQGGLPARVKAENRLREFWPIWSRAPEAA
;
A
#
# COMPACT_ATOMS: atom_id res chain seq x y z
N MET A 1 -6.56 -38.51 2.93
CA MET A 1 -7.14 -37.25 3.45
C MET A 1 -6.02 -36.22 3.42
N PHE A 2 -6.17 -35.12 2.70
CA PHE A 2 -5.14 -34.09 2.63
C PHE A 2 -5.06 -33.37 3.98
N ASP A 3 -3.87 -33.37 4.58
CA ASP A 3 -3.62 -32.64 5.82
C ASP A 3 -3.39 -31.17 5.48
N ARG A 4 -4.45 -30.38 5.70
CA ARG A 4 -4.48 -28.94 5.45
C ARG A 4 -3.40 -28.21 6.25
N ASN A 5 -3.13 -28.62 7.49
CA ASN A 5 -2.19 -27.94 8.36
C ASN A 5 -0.76 -28.17 7.88
N ARG A 6 -0.44 -29.42 7.52
CA ARG A 6 0.86 -29.77 6.94
C ARG A 6 1.14 -29.01 5.65
N MET A 7 0.13 -28.81 4.81
CA MET A 7 0.27 -28.02 3.56
C MET A 7 0.53 -26.54 3.84
N ILE A 8 -0.17 -25.96 4.82
CA ILE A 8 0.03 -24.56 5.23
C ILE A 8 1.44 -24.37 5.78
N GLU A 9 1.90 -25.25 6.68
CA GLU A 9 3.24 -25.18 7.27
C GLU A 9 4.33 -25.23 6.21
N MET A 10 4.22 -26.15 5.24
CA MET A 10 5.19 -26.26 4.15
C MET A 10 5.27 -25.00 3.29
N HIS A 11 4.13 -24.35 3.01
CA HIS A 11 4.11 -23.10 2.24
C HIS A 11 4.68 -21.93 3.05
N LEU A 12 4.34 -21.82 4.34
CA LEU A 12 4.89 -20.78 5.21
C LEU A 12 6.41 -20.91 5.34
N GLN A 13 6.92 -22.14 5.42
CA GLN A 13 8.35 -22.40 5.48
C GLN A 13 9.06 -22.01 4.17
N MET A 14 8.50 -22.37 3.02
CA MET A 14 9.03 -21.93 1.72
C MET A 14 9.02 -20.40 1.57
N LEU A 15 7.96 -19.74 2.03
CA LEU A 15 7.88 -18.27 2.02
C LEU A 15 8.97 -17.67 2.91
N ALA A 16 9.17 -18.20 4.13
CA ALA A 16 10.22 -17.73 5.04
C ALA A 16 11.63 -17.89 4.43
N GLU A 17 11.91 -19.01 3.76
CA GLU A 17 13.18 -19.23 3.05
C GLU A 17 13.41 -18.23 1.91
N LEU A 18 12.34 -17.71 1.31
CA LEU A 18 12.38 -16.64 0.30
C LEU A 18 12.46 -15.24 0.90
N GLY A 19 12.64 -15.12 2.21
CA GLY A 19 12.68 -13.84 2.93
C GLY A 19 11.32 -13.16 3.04
N TRP A 20 10.22 -13.89 2.82
CA TRP A 20 8.89 -13.37 3.10
C TRP A 20 8.65 -13.40 4.61
N GLU A 21 8.46 -12.21 5.19
CA GLU A 21 8.02 -12.05 6.56
C GLU A 21 6.49 -11.86 6.56
N PRO A 22 5.76 -12.54 7.47
CA PRO A 22 4.34 -12.25 7.64
C PRO A 22 4.19 -10.78 8.03
N PRO A 23 3.19 -10.06 7.50
CA PRO A 23 2.94 -8.68 7.90
C PRO A 23 2.80 -8.61 9.42
N SER A 24 3.73 -7.90 10.07
CA SER A 24 3.71 -7.67 11.50
C SER A 24 2.62 -6.64 11.81
N GLY A 25 1.70 -6.99 12.70
CA GLY A 25 0.68 -6.08 13.19
C GLY A 25 -0.69 -6.26 12.54
N ASP A 26 -1.72 -5.82 13.26
CA ASP A 26 -3.09 -5.86 12.79
C ASP A 26 -3.39 -4.66 11.85
N VAL A 27 -4.65 -4.49 11.46
CA VAL A 27 -5.06 -3.39 10.56
C VAL A 27 -4.79 -2.00 11.17
N ILE A 28 -4.78 -1.87 12.50
CA ILE A 28 -4.52 -0.62 13.20
C ILE A 28 -3.03 -0.29 13.09
N ASP A 29 -2.15 -1.26 13.30
CA ASP A 29 -0.71 -1.09 13.11
C ASP A 29 -0.40 -0.67 11.66
N GLN A 30 -1.03 -1.32 10.69
CA GLN A 30 -0.87 -0.95 9.28
C GLN A 30 -1.33 0.49 9.00
N ILE A 31 -2.40 0.97 9.63
CA ILE A 31 -2.83 2.37 9.49
C ILE A 31 -1.83 3.31 10.17
N ALA A 32 -1.36 2.97 11.37
CA ALA A 32 -0.39 3.75 12.13
C ALA A 32 0.98 3.90 11.43
N GLU A 33 1.31 2.94 10.54
CA GLU A 33 2.53 2.95 9.72
C GLU A 33 2.32 3.50 8.30
N GLY A 34 1.13 4.02 7.98
CA GLY A 34 0.84 4.60 6.67
C GLY A 34 0.63 3.57 5.57
N GLY A 35 0.20 2.37 5.93
CA GLY A 35 -0.25 1.32 5.03
C GLY A 35 -1.51 1.71 4.24
N VAL A 36 -2.25 2.72 4.70
CA VAL A 36 -3.41 3.31 4.00
C VAL A 36 -3.24 4.82 3.86
N LEU A 37 -3.50 5.33 2.67
CA LEU A 37 -3.34 6.74 2.31
C LEU A 37 -4.66 7.32 1.80
N THR A 38 -4.87 8.61 2.05
CA THR A 38 -5.88 9.38 1.31
C THR A 38 -5.43 9.63 -0.13
N ILE A 39 -6.35 10.05 -1.00
CA ILE A 39 -6.03 10.45 -2.38
C ILE A 39 -5.00 11.58 -2.42
N GLN A 40 -5.10 12.56 -1.51
CA GLN A 40 -4.16 13.68 -1.47
C GLN A 40 -2.76 13.24 -1.04
N GLN A 41 -2.66 12.38 -0.03
CA GLN A 41 -1.37 11.81 0.39
C GLN A 41 -0.75 10.95 -0.72
N ALA A 42 -1.55 10.11 -1.38
CA ALA A 42 -1.11 9.33 -2.54
C ALA A 42 -0.60 10.23 -3.67
N ALA A 43 -1.34 11.29 -4.01
CA ALA A 43 -0.93 12.26 -5.01
C ALA A 43 0.39 12.95 -4.66
N THR A 44 0.56 13.36 -3.39
CA THR A 44 1.79 14.00 -2.89
C THR A 44 3.02 13.09 -3.00
N ILE A 45 2.92 11.82 -2.56
CA ILE A 45 4.06 10.91 -2.63
C ILE A 45 4.39 10.48 -4.07
N CYS A 46 3.39 10.50 -4.95
CA CYS A 46 3.54 10.16 -6.37
C CYS A 46 3.87 11.37 -7.25
N GLU A 47 4.02 12.58 -6.68
CA GLU A 47 4.25 13.82 -7.44
C GLU A 47 3.23 14.04 -8.56
N THR A 48 1.97 13.75 -8.28
CA THR A 48 0.89 13.84 -9.26
C THR A 48 -0.35 14.51 -8.68
N THR A 49 -1.45 14.52 -9.42
CA THR A 49 -2.73 15.06 -8.98
C THR A 49 -3.64 13.99 -8.43
N GLY A 50 -4.57 14.35 -7.55
CA GLY A 50 -5.62 13.42 -7.10
C GLY A 50 -6.44 12.83 -8.25
N GLN A 51 -6.67 13.59 -9.33
CA GLN A 51 -7.35 13.11 -10.53
C GLN A 51 -6.57 11.97 -11.22
N THR A 52 -5.25 12.07 -11.25
CA THR A 52 -4.39 10.99 -11.77
C THR A 52 -4.53 9.73 -10.92
N ILE A 53 -4.56 9.87 -9.58
CA ILE A 53 -4.75 8.73 -8.67
C ILE A 53 -6.11 8.06 -8.90
N TYR A 54 -7.18 8.83 -9.13
CA TYR A 54 -8.48 8.26 -9.49
C TYR A 54 -8.41 7.44 -10.77
N ARG A 55 -7.79 7.99 -11.82
CA ARG A 55 -7.61 7.28 -13.11
C ARG A 55 -6.80 5.99 -12.95
N TRP A 56 -5.75 6.01 -12.15
CA TRP A 56 -4.97 4.81 -11.84
C TRP A 56 -5.79 3.77 -11.10
N ASN A 57 -6.63 4.19 -10.14
CA ASN A 57 -7.50 3.27 -9.44
C ASN A 57 -8.59 2.68 -10.34
N GLU A 58 -9.16 3.46 -11.27
CA GLU A 58 -10.11 2.98 -12.28
C GLU A 58 -9.46 1.95 -13.20
N ASP A 59 -8.28 2.25 -13.74
CA ASP A 59 -7.51 1.32 -14.56
C ASP A 59 -7.20 0.02 -13.79
N ALA A 60 -6.67 0.11 -12.57
CA ALA A 60 -6.36 -1.06 -11.76
C ALA A 60 -7.62 -1.87 -11.39
N THR A 61 -8.75 -1.19 -11.16
CA THR A 61 -10.05 -1.84 -10.93
C THR A 61 -10.51 -2.62 -12.16
N SER A 62 -10.37 -2.05 -13.36
CA SER A 62 -10.69 -2.75 -14.61
C SER A 62 -9.85 -4.03 -14.83
N LYS A 63 -8.65 -4.07 -14.21
CA LYS A 63 -7.73 -5.22 -14.21
C LYS A 63 -7.95 -6.18 -13.02
N GLY A 64 -8.99 -5.96 -12.21
CA GLY A 64 -9.32 -6.78 -11.04
C GLY A 64 -8.42 -6.56 -9.82
N GLN A 65 -7.60 -5.50 -9.82
CA GLN A 65 -6.66 -5.18 -8.75
C GLN A 65 -6.86 -3.73 -8.26
N PRO A 66 -8.00 -3.38 -7.65
CA PRO A 66 -8.25 -2.02 -7.19
C PRO A 66 -7.19 -1.56 -6.18
N LEU A 67 -6.68 -0.34 -6.36
CA LEU A 67 -5.66 0.26 -5.48
C LEU A 67 -6.24 0.68 -4.14
N GLY A 68 -7.51 1.07 -4.15
CA GLY A 68 -8.23 1.50 -2.97
C GLY A 68 -9.73 1.30 -3.06
N LYS A 69 -10.42 1.67 -1.98
CA LYS A 69 -11.87 1.58 -1.87
C LYS A 69 -12.44 2.90 -1.36
N LYS A 70 -13.57 3.29 -1.92
CA LYS A 70 -14.35 4.44 -1.44
C LYS A 70 -15.28 4.01 -0.31
N GLY A 71 -15.14 4.64 0.85
CA GLY A 71 -16.13 4.63 1.93
C GLY A 71 -16.66 6.05 2.13
N VAL A 72 -16.62 6.54 3.37
CA VAL A 72 -16.81 7.98 3.66
C VAL A 72 -15.71 8.83 3.00
N THR A 73 -14.49 8.30 3.00
CA THR A 73 -13.35 8.83 2.25
C THR A 73 -12.71 7.73 1.42
N TRP A 74 -11.82 8.12 0.51
CA TRP A 74 -11.01 7.17 -0.25
C TRP A 74 -9.84 6.66 0.59
N LEU A 75 -9.73 5.34 0.66
CA LEU A 75 -8.62 4.64 1.30
C LEU A 75 -7.83 3.91 0.21
N ILE A 76 -6.61 4.38 -0.04
CA ILE A 76 -5.67 3.80 -1.00
C ILE A 76 -4.66 2.95 -0.26
N GLY A 77 -4.55 1.66 -0.61
CA GLY A 77 -3.56 0.78 -0.01
C GLY A 77 -2.17 1.13 -0.53
N ARG A 78 -1.25 1.49 0.38
CA ARG A 78 0.15 1.85 0.05
C ARG A 78 0.82 0.80 -0.82
N ALA A 79 0.81 -0.46 -0.40
CA ALA A 79 1.46 -1.55 -1.12
C ALA A 79 0.93 -1.69 -2.56
N ARG A 80 -0.39 -1.66 -2.73
CA ARG A 80 -1.04 -1.77 -4.04
C ARG A 80 -0.68 -0.60 -4.96
N LEU A 81 -0.64 0.61 -4.41
CA LEU A 81 -0.24 1.80 -5.15
C LEU A 81 1.22 1.71 -5.60
N LEU A 82 2.13 1.30 -4.72
CA LEU A 82 3.56 1.15 -5.04
C LEU A 82 3.80 0.07 -6.11
N ASP A 83 3.12 -1.07 -5.99
CA ASP A 83 3.18 -2.13 -7.00
C ASP A 83 2.66 -1.65 -8.36
N TYR A 84 1.59 -0.85 -8.37
CA TYR A 84 1.04 -0.27 -9.59
C TYR A 84 2.01 0.72 -10.24
N ILE A 85 2.65 1.59 -9.44
CA ILE A 85 3.64 2.56 -9.92
C ILE A 85 4.83 1.84 -10.57
N GLU A 86 5.34 0.81 -9.89
CA GLU A 86 6.43 -0.01 -10.41
C GLU A 86 6.07 -0.63 -11.75
N LYS A 87 4.88 -1.25 -11.86
CA LYS A 87 4.47 -1.94 -13.07
C LYS A 87 4.11 -1.01 -14.23
N HIS A 88 3.63 0.20 -13.96
CA HIS A 88 2.93 1.00 -14.99
C HIS A 88 3.41 2.45 -15.15
N GLN A 89 4.12 3.04 -14.18
CA GLN A 89 4.41 4.49 -14.18
C GLN A 89 5.91 4.83 -14.23
N GLY A 90 6.81 3.87 -14.03
CA GLY A 90 8.24 4.13 -14.15
C GLY A 90 9.18 3.09 -13.54
N GLY A 91 8.71 1.88 -13.24
CA GLY A 91 9.58 0.82 -12.71
C GLY A 91 9.99 1.03 -11.26
N LEU A 92 10.98 0.25 -10.84
CA LEU A 92 11.55 0.28 -9.50
C LEU A 92 12.01 1.69 -9.06
N PRO A 93 12.62 2.54 -9.92
CA PRO A 93 12.99 3.90 -9.52
C PRO A 93 11.80 4.76 -9.08
N ALA A 94 10.66 4.66 -9.78
CA ALA A 94 9.46 5.41 -9.44
C ALA A 94 8.86 4.95 -8.10
N ARG A 95 8.88 3.63 -7.85
CA ARG A 95 8.49 3.06 -6.55
C ARG A 95 9.36 3.59 -5.42
N VAL A 96 10.69 3.47 -5.54
CA VAL A 96 11.64 3.90 -4.50
C VAL A 96 11.49 5.39 -4.20
N LYS A 97 11.25 6.20 -5.24
CA LYS A 97 10.98 7.63 -5.08
C LYS A 97 9.72 7.89 -4.24
N ALA A 98 8.62 7.20 -4.54
CA ALA A 98 7.37 7.32 -3.78
C ALA A 98 7.52 6.83 -2.32
N GLU A 99 8.28 5.76 -2.09
CA GLU A 99 8.61 5.26 -0.75
C GLU A 99 9.42 6.28 0.07
N ASN A 100 10.43 6.90 -0.56
CA ASN A 100 11.24 7.94 0.09
C ASN A 100 10.41 9.18 0.44
N ARG A 101 9.53 9.61 -0.47
CA ARG A 101 8.56 10.70 -0.22
C ARG A 101 7.63 10.36 0.94
N LEU A 102 7.11 9.14 0.98
CA LEU A 102 6.27 8.73 2.11
C LEU A 102 7.04 8.80 3.43
N ARG A 103 8.30 8.37 3.47
CA ARG A 103 9.15 8.47 4.67
C ARG A 103 9.36 9.93 5.12
N GLU A 104 9.46 10.86 4.18
CA GLU A 104 9.59 12.29 4.45
C GLU A 104 8.31 12.89 5.04
N PHE A 105 7.15 12.58 4.47
CA PHE A 105 5.87 13.18 4.87
C PHE A 105 5.16 12.47 6.02
N TRP A 106 5.40 11.17 6.24
CA TRP A 106 4.70 10.39 7.25
C TRP A 106 4.80 10.99 8.67
N PRO A 107 5.99 11.43 9.16
CA PRO A 107 6.10 12.05 10.48
C PRO A 107 5.31 13.35 10.66
N ILE A 108 4.88 13.98 9.56
CA ILE A 108 4.04 15.18 9.56
C ILE A 108 2.56 14.76 9.64
N TRP A 109 2.17 13.77 8.83
CA TRP A 109 0.78 13.28 8.75
C TRP A 109 0.37 12.38 9.91
N SER A 110 1.32 11.70 10.55
CA SER A 110 1.06 10.77 11.65
C SER A 110 0.88 11.49 13.00
N ARG A 111 1.14 12.80 13.07
CA ARG A 111 0.89 13.59 14.28
C ARG A 111 -0.61 13.81 14.43
N ALA A 112 -1.14 13.46 15.59
CA ALA A 112 -2.49 13.86 15.95
C ALA A 112 -2.55 15.41 15.97
N PRO A 113 -3.65 16.03 15.49
CA PRO A 113 -3.87 17.44 15.78
C PRO A 113 -3.93 17.59 17.29
N GLU A 114 -3.07 18.44 17.88
CA GLU A 114 -3.25 18.88 19.26
C GLU A 114 -4.68 19.41 19.38
N ALA A 115 -5.46 18.84 20.28
CA ALA A 115 -6.83 19.26 20.52
C ALA A 115 -6.81 20.74 20.93
N ALA A 116 -7.38 21.59 20.08
CA ALA A 116 -7.66 23.00 20.38
C ALA A 116 -8.88 23.12 21.30
#